data_AF-A0A7S3XXQ2-F1
#
_entry.id   AF-A0A7S3XXQ2-F1
#
_cell.length_a   1.000
_cell.length_b   1.000
_cell.length_c   1.000
_cell.angle_alpha   90.00
_cell.angle_beta   90.00
_cell.angle_gamma   90.00
#
_symmetry.space_group_name_H-M   'P 1'
#
loop_
_entity.id
_entity.type
_entity.pdbx_description
1 polymer ?
#
loop_
_entity_poly.entity_id
_entity_poly.type
_entity_poly.pdbx_seq_one_letter_code
_entity_poly.pdbx_strand_id
1 'polypeptide(L)'
;RKTLVYYWREPAAYPVRAAELLVMGLFIGTVFFRLKHRTDWMLELTGAFFFEIWCLLFSTMAAAPVYVRVRRQVLQEVLAGAYPMWMSSAAQGVASLLFNGVIALGFQAVVHFLVHFGDSASVFGYLVLLAWQLLLLMEGLCLMVCEVLKHDVLAVTFTMLSMGFFVLYAGFFVQVEDMPP
;
A
#
# COMPACT_ATOMS: atom_id res chain seq x y z
N ARG A 1 -19.28 -12.22 9.34
CA ARG A 1 -19.87 -12.70 8.06
C ARG A 1 -20.36 -11.54 7.19
N LYS A 2 -21.20 -10.61 7.68
CA LYS A 2 -21.63 -9.43 6.91
C LYS A 2 -20.48 -8.53 6.46
N THR A 3 -19.49 -8.25 7.30
CA THR A 3 -18.30 -7.45 6.96
C THR A 3 -17.43 -8.08 5.86
N LEU A 4 -17.13 -9.38 5.94
CA LEU A 4 -16.41 -10.12 4.88
C LEU A 4 -17.19 -10.13 3.56
N VAL A 5 -18.51 -10.33 3.63
CA VAL A 5 -19.38 -10.30 2.43
C VAL A 5 -19.54 -8.87 1.91
N TYR A 6 -19.48 -7.85 2.74
CA TYR A 6 -19.54 -6.44 2.35
C TYR A 6 -18.24 -6.00 1.69
N TYR A 7 -17.08 -6.34 2.25
CA TYR A 7 -15.77 -6.11 1.61
C TYR A 7 -15.60 -6.88 0.29
N TRP A 8 -16.24 -8.05 0.15
CA TRP A 8 -16.22 -8.83 -1.09
C TRP A 8 -17.29 -8.39 -2.10
N ARG A 9 -18.42 -7.81 -1.64
CA ARG A 9 -19.52 -7.34 -2.50
C ARG A 9 -19.49 -5.85 -2.82
N GLU A 10 -18.70 -5.05 -2.12
CA GLU A 10 -18.42 -3.67 -2.49
C GLU A 10 -17.22 -3.70 -3.48
N PRO A 11 -17.48 -3.84 -4.79
CA PRO A 11 -16.50 -4.31 -5.78
C PRO A 11 -15.45 -3.25 -6.13
N ALA A 12 -15.37 -2.17 -5.35
CA ALA A 12 -14.69 -0.94 -5.71
C ALA A 12 -13.37 -0.72 -4.99
N ALA A 13 -13.09 -1.39 -3.86
CA ALA A 13 -11.90 -1.09 -3.06
C ALA A 13 -10.70 -1.99 -3.39
N TYR A 14 -10.78 -3.28 -3.05
CA TYR A 14 -9.65 -4.21 -3.20
C TYR A 14 -9.38 -4.69 -4.64
N PRO A 15 -10.38 -5.05 -5.47
CA PRO A 15 -10.09 -5.54 -6.82
C PRO A 15 -9.59 -4.41 -7.75
N VAL A 16 -10.08 -3.18 -7.57
CA VAL A 16 -9.58 -2.00 -8.29
C VAL A 16 -8.14 -1.70 -7.89
N ARG A 17 -7.84 -1.72 -6.58
CA ARG A 17 -6.46 -1.56 -6.08
C ARG A 17 -5.52 -2.65 -6.58
N ALA A 18 -5.99 -3.90 -6.63
CA ALA A 18 -5.22 -5.00 -7.20
C ALA A 18 -4.93 -4.77 -8.68
N ALA A 19 -5.92 -4.34 -9.47
CA ALA A 19 -5.74 -4.02 -10.88
C ALA A 19 -4.79 -2.83 -11.09
N GLU A 20 -4.93 -1.76 -10.31
CA GLU A 20 -4.04 -0.59 -10.33
C GLU A 20 -2.59 -1.00 -10.04
N LEU A 21 -2.35 -1.76 -8.97
CA LEU A 21 -1.01 -2.24 -8.63
C LEU A 21 -0.43 -3.16 -9.70
N LEU A 22 -1.23 -4.06 -10.28
CA LEU A 22 -0.76 -4.91 -11.38
C LEU A 22 -0.35 -4.08 -12.60
N VAL A 23 -1.14 -3.07 -12.96
CA VAL A 23 -0.80 -2.15 -14.06
C VAL A 23 0.49 -1.39 -13.75
N MET A 24 0.61 -0.82 -12.54
CA MET A 24 1.84 -0.13 -12.11
C MET A 24 3.06 -1.05 -12.09
N GLY A 25 2.88 -2.29 -11.64
CA GLY A 25 3.93 -3.31 -11.63
C GLY A 25 4.39 -3.70 -13.03
N LEU A 26 3.47 -3.75 -14.01
CA LEU A 26 3.82 -3.92 -15.42
C LEU A 26 4.61 -2.72 -15.96
N PHE A 27 4.22 -1.49 -15.62
CA PHE A 27 4.98 -0.30 -16.01
C PHE A 27 6.40 -0.33 -15.44
N ILE A 28 6.58 -0.61 -14.15
CA ILE A 28 7.90 -0.72 -13.53
C ILE A 28 8.71 -1.85 -14.19
N GLY A 29 8.10 -3.04 -14.33
CA GLY A 29 8.77 -4.20 -14.91
C GLY A 29 9.18 -4.02 -16.38
N THR A 30 8.45 -3.20 -17.15
CA THR A 30 8.79 -2.90 -18.55
C THR A 30 9.86 -1.81 -18.66
N VAL A 31 9.83 -0.80 -17.78
CA VAL A 31 10.86 0.26 -17.75
C VAL A 31 12.20 -0.29 -17.27
N PHE A 32 12.20 -1.12 -16.23
CA PHE A 32 13.39 -1.72 -15.62
C PHE A 32 13.58 -3.18 -16.07
N PHE A 33 13.37 -3.46 -17.37
CA PHE A 33 13.36 -4.83 -17.86
C PHE A 33 14.75 -5.48 -17.81
N ARG A 34 14.86 -6.61 -17.08
CA ARG A 34 16.06 -7.46 -16.98
C ARG A 34 17.35 -6.69 -16.69
N LEU A 35 17.45 -6.09 -15.52
CA LEU A 35 18.71 -5.46 -15.07
C LEU A 35 19.82 -6.51 -15.00
N LYS A 36 20.93 -6.26 -15.70
CA LYS A 36 22.12 -7.13 -15.64
C LYS A 36 22.92 -6.81 -14.38
N HIS A 37 23.41 -7.83 -13.68
CA HIS A 37 24.26 -7.70 -12.49
C HIS A 37 25.67 -7.16 -12.84
N ARG A 38 25.77 -5.87 -13.16
CA ARG A 38 27.05 -5.12 -13.21
C ARG A 38 26.96 -3.92 -12.27
N THR A 39 28.11 -3.51 -11.75
CA THR A 39 28.28 -2.32 -10.87
C THR A 39 27.72 -1.03 -11.45
N ASP A 40 27.65 -0.92 -12.78
CA ASP A 40 27.17 0.27 -13.48
C ASP A 40 25.64 0.50 -13.29
N TRP A 41 24.90 -0.49 -12.79
CA TRP A 41 23.43 -0.50 -12.74
C TRP A 41 22.86 -0.27 -11.32
N MET A 42 23.71 0.10 -10.35
CA MET A 42 23.26 0.36 -8.97
C MET A 42 22.24 1.50 -8.87
N LEU A 43 22.36 2.53 -9.72
CA LEU A 43 21.42 3.64 -9.77
C LEU A 43 20.03 3.17 -10.26
N GLU A 44 20.02 2.36 -11.32
CA GLU A 44 18.77 1.84 -11.89
C GLU A 44 18.07 0.86 -10.94
N LEU A 45 18.84 0.04 -10.22
CA LEU A 45 18.31 -0.87 -9.21
C LEU A 45 17.67 -0.11 -8.05
N THR A 46 18.35 0.93 -7.54
CA THR A 46 17.80 1.79 -6.49
C THR A 46 16.56 2.53 -6.98
N GLY A 47 16.56 2.97 -8.25
CA GLY A 47 15.39 3.56 -8.90
C GLY A 47 14.19 2.61 -8.97
N ALA A 48 14.42 1.35 -9.34
CA ALA A 48 13.38 0.32 -9.38
C ALA A 48 12.75 0.11 -8.01
N PHE A 49 13.56 -0.02 -6.95
CA PHE A 49 13.06 -0.13 -5.57
C PHE A 49 12.30 1.12 -5.11
N PHE A 50 12.78 2.31 -5.47
CA PHE A 50 12.09 3.55 -5.13
C PHE A 50 10.69 3.62 -5.76
N PHE A 51 10.57 3.31 -7.05
CA PHE A 51 9.28 3.29 -7.74
C PHE A 51 8.36 2.19 -7.20
N GLU A 52 8.91 1.03 -6.85
CA GLU A 52 8.18 -0.07 -6.20
C GLU A 52 7.52 0.41 -4.89
N ILE A 53 8.32 1.00 -4.00
CA ILE A 53 7.86 1.57 -2.72
C ILE A 53 6.81 2.64 -2.99
N TRP A 54 7.09 3.59 -3.88
CA TRP A 54 6.17 4.68 -4.21
C TRP A 54 4.81 4.16 -4.70
N CYS A 55 4.78 3.19 -5.61
CA CYS A 55 3.54 2.62 -6.13
C CYS A 55 2.72 1.91 -5.03
N LEU A 56 3.39 1.17 -4.13
CA LEU A 56 2.73 0.52 -3.00
C LEU A 56 2.08 1.54 -2.05
N LEU A 57 2.79 2.61 -1.67
CA LEU A 57 2.23 3.66 -0.83
C LEU A 57 1.10 4.43 -1.55
N PHE A 58 1.30 4.77 -2.83
CA PHE A 58 0.35 5.54 -3.63
C PHE A 58 -0.99 4.82 -3.77
N SER A 59 -0.98 3.52 -4.11
CA SER A 59 -2.20 2.73 -4.26
C SER A 59 -3.05 2.68 -2.98
N THR A 60 -2.40 2.73 -1.82
CA THR A 60 -3.05 2.70 -0.52
C THR A 60 -3.67 4.05 -0.17
N MET A 61 -2.99 5.13 -0.55
CA MET A 61 -3.50 6.49 -0.44
C MET A 61 -4.72 6.72 -1.34
N ALA A 62 -4.74 6.17 -2.56
CA ALA A 62 -5.88 6.26 -3.47
C ALA A 62 -7.18 5.68 -2.86
N ALA A 63 -7.05 4.71 -1.96
CA ALA A 63 -8.17 4.12 -1.22
C ALA A 63 -8.63 4.94 0.01
N ALA A 64 -7.92 6.00 0.41
CA ALA A 64 -8.25 6.82 1.57
C ALA A 64 -9.71 7.34 1.63
N PRO A 65 -10.30 7.86 0.53
CA PRO A 65 -11.68 8.33 0.55
C PRO A 65 -12.69 7.21 0.86
N VAL A 66 -12.38 5.98 0.47
CA VAL A 66 -13.24 4.81 0.71
C VAL A 66 -13.28 4.49 2.20
N TYR A 67 -12.13 4.54 2.90
CA TYR A 67 -12.07 4.31 4.34
C TYR A 67 -12.92 5.32 5.12
N VAL A 68 -12.91 6.60 4.73
CA VAL A 68 -13.75 7.62 5.40
C VAL A 68 -15.24 7.35 5.18
N ARG A 69 -15.63 6.89 3.98
CA ARG A 69 -17.03 6.54 3.69
C ARG A 69 -17.50 5.34 4.51
N VAL A 70 -16.71 4.26 4.55
CA VAL A 70 -17.01 3.04 5.33
C VAL A 70 -17.15 3.39 6.81
N ARG A 71 -16.25 4.23 7.33
CA ARG A 71 -16.33 4.71 8.72
C ARG A 71 -17.67 5.40 9.04
N ARG A 72 -18.18 6.25 8.15
CA ARG A 72 -19.47 6.95 8.37
C ARG A 72 -20.64 5.96 8.47
N GLN A 73 -20.65 4.94 7.62
CA GLN A 73 -21.66 3.88 7.66
C GLN A 73 -21.57 3.08 8.96
N VAL A 74 -20.35 2.66 9.33
CA VAL A 74 -20.11 1.94 10.58
C VAL A 74 -20.58 2.74 11.80
N LEU A 75 -20.33 4.05 11.83
CA LEU A 75 -20.80 4.92 12.91
C LEU A 75 -22.33 4.91 13.05
N GLN A 76 -23.06 4.95 11.93
CA GLN A 76 -24.52 4.88 11.94
C GLN A 76 -25.03 3.53 12.45
N GLU A 77 -24.39 2.43 12.08
CA GLU A 77 -24.74 1.08 12.56
C GLU A 77 -24.45 0.89 14.05
N VAL A 78 -23.35 1.47 14.55
CA VAL A 78 -23.02 1.47 16.00
C VAL A 78 -24.03 2.30 16.79
N LEU A 79 -24.42 3.48 16.29
CA LEU A 79 -25.46 4.31 16.91
C LEU A 79 -26.84 3.63 16.91
N ALA A 80 -27.11 2.79 15.91
CA ALA A 80 -28.31 1.96 15.85
C ALA A 80 -28.24 0.72 16.78
N GLY A 81 -27.14 0.52 17.52
CA GLY A 81 -26.99 -0.57 18.48
C GLY A 81 -26.70 -1.94 17.86
N ALA A 82 -26.28 -2.01 16.59
CA ALA A 82 -26.07 -3.29 15.91
C ALA A 82 -24.85 -4.08 16.45
N TYR A 83 -23.75 -3.39 16.76
CA TYR A 83 -22.51 -3.97 17.28
C TYR A 83 -21.60 -2.89 17.91
N PRO A 84 -20.63 -3.25 18.77
CA PRO A 84 -19.67 -2.29 19.33
C PRO A 84 -18.58 -1.89 18.33
N MET A 85 -18.09 -0.65 18.42
CA MET A 85 -17.11 -0.07 17.48
C MET A 85 -15.86 -0.94 17.28
N TRP A 86 -15.30 -1.49 18.36
CA TRP A 86 -14.07 -2.30 18.31
C TRP A 86 -14.21 -3.56 17.44
N MET A 87 -15.41 -4.14 17.35
CA MET A 87 -15.66 -5.34 16.57
C MET A 87 -15.53 -5.07 15.06
N SER A 88 -15.95 -3.87 14.62
CA SER A 88 -15.79 -3.45 13.23
C SER A 88 -14.33 -3.19 12.87
N SER A 89 -13.58 -2.52 13.75
CA SER A 89 -12.15 -2.24 13.55
C SER A 89 -11.32 -3.53 13.52
N ALA A 90 -11.60 -4.48 14.42
CA ALA A 90 -10.93 -5.78 14.44
C ALA A 90 -11.25 -6.60 13.18
N ALA A 91 -12.50 -6.62 12.73
CA ALA A 91 -12.90 -7.30 11.50
C ALA A 91 -12.23 -6.69 10.26
N GLN A 92 -12.13 -5.37 10.19
CA GLN A 92 -11.42 -4.66 9.13
C GLN A 92 -9.92 -4.97 9.13
N GLY A 93 -9.27 -4.96 10.30
CA GLY A 93 -7.84 -5.29 10.41
C GLY A 93 -7.52 -6.69 9.91
N VAL A 94 -8.31 -7.70 10.28
CA VAL A 94 -8.12 -9.08 9.79
C VAL A 94 -8.35 -9.19 8.27
N ALA A 95 -9.35 -8.48 7.74
CA ALA A 95 -9.61 -8.48 6.31
C ALA A 95 -8.46 -7.81 5.54
N SER A 96 -8.04 -6.62 5.96
CA SER A 96 -6.91 -5.87 5.38
C SER A 96 -5.65 -6.73 5.32
N LEU A 97 -5.34 -7.43 6.42
CA LEU A 97 -4.14 -8.27 6.52
C LEU A 97 -4.09 -9.36 5.46
N LEU A 98 -5.22 -10.06 5.23
CA LEU A 98 -5.32 -11.11 4.21
C LEU A 98 -5.33 -10.53 2.79
N PHE A 99 -6.13 -9.49 2.52
CA PHE A 99 -6.25 -8.91 1.18
C PHE A 99 -4.94 -8.25 0.72
N ASN A 100 -4.28 -7.49 1.59
CA ASN A 100 -2.99 -6.90 1.27
C ASN A 100 -1.91 -7.96 1.01
N GLY A 101 -1.98 -9.11 1.69
CA GLY A 101 -1.04 -10.21 1.44
C GLY A 101 -1.19 -10.78 0.02
N VAL A 102 -2.42 -10.99 -0.43
CA VAL A 102 -2.69 -11.47 -1.81
C VAL A 102 -2.26 -10.43 -2.85
N ILE A 103 -2.53 -9.15 -2.59
CA ILE A 103 -2.14 -8.05 -3.48
C ILE A 103 -0.62 -7.91 -3.55
N ALA A 104 0.08 -7.95 -2.41
CA ALA A 104 1.54 -7.90 -2.35
C ALA A 104 2.18 -9.06 -3.12
N LEU A 105 1.65 -10.28 -2.96
CA LEU A 105 2.10 -11.45 -3.72
C LEU A 105 1.95 -11.26 -5.23
N GLY A 106 0.78 -10.79 -5.68
CA GLY A 106 0.50 -10.56 -7.10
C GLY A 106 1.40 -9.47 -7.70
N PHE A 107 1.53 -8.35 -7.00
CA PHE A 107 2.40 -7.24 -7.40
C PHE A 107 3.86 -7.67 -7.48
N GLN A 108 4.37 -8.34 -6.44
CA GLN A 108 5.76 -8.75 -6.41
C GLN A 108 6.07 -9.84 -7.42
N ALA A 109 5.12 -10.74 -7.71
CA ALA A 109 5.30 -11.71 -8.78
C ALA A 109 5.57 -10.98 -10.11
N VAL A 110 4.75 -9.99 -10.48
CA VAL A 110 4.94 -9.24 -11.73
C VAL A 110 6.28 -8.50 -11.74
N VAL A 111 6.56 -7.73 -10.70
CA VAL A 111 7.74 -6.86 -10.63
C VAL A 111 9.04 -7.69 -10.53
N HIS A 112 9.06 -8.72 -9.69
CA HIS A 112 10.25 -9.57 -9.51
C HIS A 112 10.62 -10.35 -10.76
N PHE A 113 9.64 -10.95 -11.47
CA PHE A 113 9.92 -11.72 -12.68
C PHE A 113 10.31 -10.83 -13.87
N LEU A 114 9.78 -9.61 -13.96
CA LEU A 114 10.10 -8.68 -15.05
C LEU A 114 11.44 -7.95 -14.85
N VAL A 115 11.70 -7.48 -13.63
CA VAL A 115 12.93 -6.73 -13.29
C VAL A 115 14.12 -7.67 -13.10
N HIS A 116 13.88 -8.92 -12.66
CA HIS A 116 14.90 -9.94 -12.38
C HIS A 116 15.83 -9.54 -11.21
N PHE A 117 15.24 -9.23 -10.03
CA PHE A 117 16.00 -8.86 -8.83
C PHE A 117 16.93 -9.95 -8.28
N GLY A 118 16.71 -11.22 -8.67
CA GLY A 118 17.61 -12.34 -8.37
C GLY A 118 16.88 -13.68 -8.37
N ASP A 119 17.59 -14.76 -8.66
CA ASP A 119 17.00 -16.11 -8.85
C ASP A 119 16.66 -16.86 -7.55
N SER A 120 16.93 -16.26 -6.37
CA SER A 120 16.70 -16.93 -5.09
C SER A 120 15.28 -16.74 -4.57
N ALA A 121 14.61 -17.85 -4.24
CA ALA A 121 13.30 -17.85 -3.60
C ALA A 121 13.28 -17.09 -2.26
N SER A 122 14.41 -17.00 -1.56
CA SER A 122 14.52 -16.23 -0.31
C SER A 122 14.39 -14.72 -0.55
N VAL A 123 14.94 -14.22 -1.67
CA VAL A 123 14.87 -12.80 -2.05
C VAL A 123 13.44 -12.44 -2.42
N PHE A 124 12.77 -13.30 -3.22
CA PHE A 124 11.36 -13.12 -3.53
C PHE A 124 10.49 -13.05 -2.27
N GLY A 125 10.65 -14.00 -1.34
CA GLY A 125 9.90 -14.02 -0.09
C GLY A 125 10.13 -12.77 0.77
N TYR A 126 11.37 -12.29 0.87
CA TYR A 126 11.70 -11.06 1.58
C TYR A 126 11.02 -9.84 0.97
N LEU A 127 11.06 -9.71 -0.36
CA LEU A 127 10.45 -8.58 -1.06
C LEU A 127 8.91 -8.59 -0.95
N VAL A 128 8.28 -9.77 -1.02
CA VAL A 128 6.84 -9.91 -0.76
C VAL A 128 6.50 -9.43 0.65
N LEU A 129 7.28 -9.84 1.65
CA LEU A 129 7.06 -9.43 3.05
C LEU A 129 7.24 -7.92 3.21
N LEU A 130 8.24 -7.34 2.56
CA LEU A 130 8.48 -5.90 2.57
C LEU A 130 7.32 -5.13 1.92
N ALA A 131 6.85 -5.57 0.75
CA ALA A 131 5.69 -4.99 0.09
C ALA A 131 4.42 -5.10 0.96
N TRP A 132 4.21 -6.25 1.59
CA TRP A 132 3.07 -6.47 2.48
C TRP A 132 3.10 -5.53 3.70
N GLN A 133 4.26 -5.36 4.33
CA GLN A 133 4.44 -4.45 5.46
C GLN A 133 4.22 -2.98 5.07
N LEU A 134 4.70 -2.55 3.89
CA LEU A 134 4.47 -1.19 3.39
C LEU A 134 2.99 -0.89 3.16
N LEU A 135 2.24 -1.85 2.58
CA LEU A 135 0.80 -1.72 2.39
C LEU A 135 0.07 -1.60 3.74
N LEU A 136 0.46 -2.40 4.74
CA LEU A 136 -0.12 -2.36 6.08
C LEU A 136 0.23 -1.06 6.82
N LEU A 137 1.47 -0.59 6.72
CA LEU A 137 1.92 0.67 7.31
C LEU A 137 1.08 1.83 6.79
N MET A 138 0.96 1.94 5.46
CA MET A 138 0.24 3.04 4.84
C MET A 138 -1.27 2.95 5.11
N GLU A 139 -1.86 1.75 5.11
CA GLU A 139 -3.27 1.59 5.43
C GLU A 139 -3.56 1.93 6.89
N GLY A 140 -2.70 1.51 7.82
CA GLY A 140 -2.79 1.90 9.22
C GLY A 140 -2.73 3.40 9.43
N LEU A 141 -1.82 4.08 8.71
CA LEU A 141 -1.73 5.55 8.73
C LEU A 141 -2.99 6.21 8.17
N CYS A 142 -3.51 5.75 7.02
CA CYS A 142 -4.77 6.22 6.46
C CYS A 142 -5.92 6.12 7.48
N LEU A 143 -6.06 4.97 8.14
CA LEU A 143 -7.12 4.73 9.13
C LEU A 143 -6.99 5.65 10.34
N MET A 144 -5.77 5.82 10.87
CA MET A 144 -5.49 6.75 11.96
C MET A 144 -5.90 8.19 11.58
N VAL A 145 -5.52 8.65 10.38
CA VAL A 145 -5.85 9.98 9.87
C VAL A 145 -7.36 10.15 9.69
N CYS A 146 -8.04 9.11 9.21
CA CYS A 146 -9.51 9.10 9.06
C CYS A 146 -10.23 9.29 10.40
N GLU A 147 -9.71 8.72 11.50
CA GLU A 147 -10.28 8.90 12.83
C GLU A 147 -10.03 10.29 13.42
N VAL A 148 -8.87 10.90 13.12
CA VAL A 148 -8.50 12.22 13.63
C VAL A 148 -9.26 13.35 12.92
N LEU A 149 -9.21 13.38 11.58
CA LEU A 149 -9.66 14.55 10.81
C LEU A 149 -11.16 14.57 10.51
N LYS A 150 -11.85 13.43 10.59
CA LYS A 150 -13.32 13.26 10.45
C LYS A 150 -13.95 13.94 9.21
N HIS A 151 -13.14 14.36 8.24
CA HIS A 151 -13.55 15.06 7.01
C HIS A 151 -12.78 14.50 5.82
N ASP A 152 -13.48 14.21 4.71
CA ASP A 152 -12.97 13.40 3.60
C ASP A 152 -11.77 14.05 2.91
N VAL A 153 -11.92 15.32 2.53
CA VAL A 153 -10.88 16.08 1.83
C VAL A 153 -9.63 16.25 2.70
N LEU A 154 -9.80 16.58 3.99
CA LEU A 154 -8.67 16.78 4.90
C LEU A 154 -7.91 15.48 5.15
N ALA A 155 -8.62 14.35 5.29
CA ALA A 155 -7.99 13.05 5.47
C ALA A 155 -7.12 12.65 4.27
N VAL A 156 -7.63 12.85 3.05
CA VAL A 156 -6.88 12.56 1.82
C VAL A 156 -5.67 13.48 1.72
N THR A 157 -5.84 14.80 1.87
CA THR A 157 -4.75 15.77 1.76
C THR A 157 -3.64 15.51 2.79
N PHE A 158 -4.00 15.20 4.04
CA PHE A 158 -3.02 14.90 5.08
C PHE A 158 -2.27 13.60 4.79
N THR A 159 -2.97 12.58 4.28
CA THR A 159 -2.36 11.31 3.86
C THR A 159 -1.38 11.53 2.70
N MET A 160 -1.74 12.36 1.71
CA MET A 160 -0.86 12.76 0.60
C MET A 160 0.40 13.48 1.10
N LEU A 161 0.23 14.43 2.02
CA LEU A 161 1.36 15.15 2.64
C LEU A 161 2.30 14.18 3.37
N SER A 162 1.72 13.25 4.13
CA SER A 162 2.47 12.24 4.89
C SER A 162 3.27 11.32 3.95
N MET A 163 2.64 10.87 2.86
CA MET A 163 3.34 10.09 1.84
C MET A 163 4.49 10.88 1.21
N GLY A 164 4.26 12.14 0.84
CA GLY A 164 5.30 13.01 0.28
C GLY A 164 6.49 13.16 1.24
N PHE A 165 6.21 13.33 2.54
CA PHE A 165 7.23 13.37 3.58
C PHE A 165 8.05 12.07 3.63
N PHE A 166 7.41 10.90 3.74
CA PHE A 166 8.15 9.63 3.79
C PHE A 166 9.00 9.36 2.55
N VAL A 167 8.50 9.73 1.37
CA VAL A 167 9.22 9.55 0.10
C VAL A 167 10.42 10.48 -0.01
N LEU A 168 10.32 11.73 0.47
CA LEU A 168 11.45 12.67 0.48
C LEU A 168 12.58 12.21 1.40
N TYR A 169 12.23 11.67 2.58
CA TYR A 169 13.19 11.17 3.56
C TYR A 169 13.55 9.69 3.36
N ALA A 170 13.15 9.06 2.25
CA ALA A 170 13.43 7.66 1.95
C ALA A 170 14.91 7.37 1.61
N GLY A 171 15.76 8.40 1.50
CA GLY A 171 17.19 8.23 1.20
C GLY A 171 17.53 8.12 -0.29
N PHE A 172 16.53 8.17 -1.19
CA PHE A 172 16.73 8.07 -2.64
C PHE A 172 17.20 9.40 -3.26
N PHE A 173 16.56 10.52 -2.91
CA PHE A 173 16.89 11.84 -3.47
C PHE A 173 18.10 12.50 -2.81
N VAL A 174 18.18 12.36 -1.49
CA VAL A 174 19.27 12.86 -0.65
C VAL A 174 19.70 11.69 0.21
N GLN A 175 21.01 11.43 0.29
CA GLN A 175 21.50 10.38 1.18
C GLN A 175 21.22 10.76 2.62
N VAL A 176 20.88 9.77 3.45
CA VAL A 176 20.52 9.99 4.86
C VAL A 176 21.62 10.73 5.63
N GLU A 177 22.88 10.51 5.24
CA GLU A 177 24.07 11.13 5.82
C GLU A 177 24.19 12.64 5.51
N ASP A 178 23.61 13.09 4.40
CA ASP A 178 23.62 14.49 3.96
C ASP A 178 22.39 15.27 4.44
N MET A 179 21.44 14.60 5.13
CA MET A 179 20.24 15.26 5.65
C MET A 179 20.59 16.09 6.90
N PRO A 180 20.05 17.32 7.02
CA PRO A 180 20.22 18.11 8.24
C PRO A 180 19.58 17.40 9.44
N PRO A 181 20.16 17.53 10.66
CA PRO A 181 19.67 16.89 11.88
C PRO A 181 18.31 17.41 12.34
#